data_AF-A0A382TH66-F1
#
_entry.id   AF-A0A382TH66-F1
#
_cell.length_a   1.000
_cell.length_b   1.000
_cell.length_c   1.000
_cell.angle_alpha   90.00
_cell.angle_beta   90.00
_cell.angle_gamma   90.00
#
_symmetry.space_group_name_H-M   'P 1'
#
loop_
_entity.id
_entity.type
_entity.pdbx_description
1 polymer ?
#
loop_
_entity_poly.entity_id
_entity_poly.type
_entity_poly.pdbx_seq_one_letter_code
_entity_poly.pdbx_strand_id
1 'polypeptide(L)'
;PALEAKLFEAIGVFESHEMVDRPLLERLLTSKDYRARAYATRVVGRWHDRLKNPLALLRRSATDEHSRVRLEAIVAASDVREAESIAIAAQAADGSADRFITFAFKNAVHALASEWKPALLAGKLDFAKPAHLLSVVREGGGNEVASVVRKKLADPALSTARKLVLAELLAQIGNSADAALALELASIHPTILHALVNAARERNLQAPTNAAELLNVPLKTTATRDGAVQLIGAWKLNAHAETIRALATGQTEPLAVRVAAAVALGQLNIPQAVETLASLVTVNGTAALRVAALGSLAKHDV
;
A
#
# COMPACT_ATOMS: atom_id res chain seq x y z
N PRO A 1 6.35 32.66 23.07
CA PRO A 1 7.77 32.24 22.94
C PRO A 1 8.43 31.84 24.27
N ALA A 2 8.68 32.78 25.21
CA ALA A 2 9.40 32.47 26.45
C ALA A 2 8.63 31.51 27.39
N LEU A 3 7.32 31.70 27.53
CA LEU A 3 6.48 30.83 28.36
C LEU A 3 6.37 29.41 27.78
N GLU A 4 6.20 29.26 26.46
CA GLU A 4 6.09 27.93 25.82
C GLU A 4 7.38 27.13 25.94
N ALA A 5 8.54 27.78 25.82
CA ALA A 5 9.84 27.15 26.08
C ALA A 5 9.97 26.67 27.53
N LYS A 6 9.49 27.46 28.51
CA LYS A 6 9.49 27.04 29.92
C LYS A 6 8.53 25.91 30.24
N LEU A 7 7.38 25.84 29.58
CA LEU A 7 6.47 24.71 29.71
C LEU A 7 7.08 23.43 29.10
N PHE A 8 7.81 23.56 27.98
CA PHE A 8 8.57 22.47 27.37
C PHE A 8 9.66 21.94 28.30
N GLU A 9 10.47 22.82 28.90
CA GLU A 9 11.47 22.44 29.92
C GLU A 9 10.79 21.74 31.11
N ALA A 10 9.67 22.28 31.60
CA ALA A 10 8.96 21.73 32.75
C ALA A 10 8.44 20.31 32.48
N ILE A 11 7.79 20.04 31.34
CA ILE A 11 7.31 18.68 31.04
C ILE A 11 8.47 17.69 30.92
N GLY A 12 9.64 18.12 30.46
CA GLY A 12 10.83 17.27 30.41
C GLY A 12 11.36 16.90 31.80
N VAL A 13 11.24 17.81 32.78
CA VAL A 13 11.56 17.51 34.19
C VAL A 13 10.57 16.50 34.76
N PHE A 14 9.27 16.68 34.53
CA PHE A 14 8.25 15.71 34.94
C PHE A 14 8.48 14.32 34.32
N GLU A 15 8.79 14.28 33.02
CA GLU A 15 9.13 13.05 32.31
C GLU A 15 10.35 12.36 32.93
N SER A 16 11.42 13.10 33.21
CA SER A 16 12.66 12.57 33.79
C SER A 16 12.47 11.97 35.20
N HIS A 17 11.47 12.44 35.93
CA HIS A 17 11.11 11.94 37.26
C HIS A 17 9.94 10.95 37.24
N GLU A 18 9.48 10.54 36.04
CA GLU A 18 8.32 9.66 35.87
C GLU A 18 7.07 10.15 36.63
N MET A 19 6.86 11.47 36.70
CA MET A 19 5.70 12.09 37.34
C MET A 19 4.72 12.62 36.30
N VAL A 20 3.47 12.14 36.33
CA VAL A 20 2.45 12.55 35.36
C VAL A 20 1.84 13.91 35.74
N ASP A 21 2.06 14.93 34.91
CA ASP A 21 1.34 16.21 34.97
C ASP A 21 0.42 16.35 33.74
N ARG A 22 -0.82 15.88 33.89
CA ARG A 22 -1.82 15.90 32.81
C ARG A 22 -2.22 17.33 32.40
N PRO A 23 -2.51 18.28 33.32
CA PRO A 23 -2.81 19.65 32.94
C PRO A 23 -1.71 20.30 32.08
N LEU A 24 -0.44 20.12 32.44
CA LEU A 24 0.69 20.63 31.66
C LEU A 24 0.76 19.96 30.28
N LEU A 25 0.61 18.63 30.24
CA LEU A 25 0.59 17.86 29.00
C LEU A 25 -0.50 18.34 28.03
N GLU A 26 -1.74 18.48 28.50
CA GLU A 26 -2.87 18.91 27.67
C GLU A 26 -2.69 20.34 27.15
N ARG A 27 -2.09 21.22 27.96
CA ARG A 27 -1.71 22.57 27.54
C ARG A 27 -0.66 22.54 26.42
N LEU A 28 0.36 21.70 26.52
CA LEU A 28 1.40 21.59 25.49
C LEU A 28 0.89 20.97 24.18
N LEU A 29 -0.04 20.00 24.25
CA LEU A 29 -0.69 19.42 23.07
C LEU A 29 -1.49 20.45 22.25
N THR A 30 -1.77 21.64 22.79
CA THR A 30 -2.49 22.73 22.09
C THR A 30 -1.60 23.97 21.88
N SER A 31 -0.29 23.84 22.09
CA SER A 31 0.69 24.91 21.89
C SER A 31 0.73 25.41 20.45
N LYS A 32 1.06 26.70 20.26
CA LYS A 32 1.28 27.26 18.92
C LYS A 32 2.55 26.70 18.27
N ASP A 33 3.55 26.34 19.08
CA ASP A 33 4.76 25.69 18.59
C ASP A 33 4.52 24.19 18.38
N TYR A 34 4.57 23.76 17.11
CA TYR A 34 4.43 22.36 16.73
C TYR A 34 5.48 21.45 17.38
N ARG A 35 6.66 21.97 17.76
CA ARG A 35 7.70 21.19 18.45
C ARG A 35 7.25 20.81 19.86
N ALA A 36 6.57 21.73 20.54
CA ALA A 36 5.99 21.49 21.85
C ALA A 36 4.83 20.49 21.76
N ARG A 37 3.97 20.62 20.74
CA ARG A 37 2.91 19.63 20.47
C ARG A 37 3.48 18.24 20.20
N ALA A 38 4.50 18.15 19.35
CA ALA A 38 5.14 16.87 18.99
C ALA A 38 5.76 16.19 20.22
N TYR A 39 6.51 16.93 21.04
CA TYR A 39 7.07 16.38 22.27
C TYR A 39 5.98 15.95 23.25
N ALA A 40 4.95 16.77 23.45
CA ALA A 40 3.80 16.38 24.27
C ALA A 40 3.12 15.11 23.75
N THR A 41 2.95 14.92 22.44
CA THR A 41 2.42 13.69 21.86
C THR A 41 3.28 12.46 22.21
N ARG A 42 4.60 12.60 22.19
CA ARG A 42 5.51 11.53 22.66
C ARG A 42 5.29 11.21 24.13
N VAL A 43 5.18 12.23 24.98
CA VAL A 43 4.92 12.06 26.42
C VAL A 43 3.59 11.34 26.66
N VAL A 44 2.56 11.56 25.83
CA VAL A 44 1.30 10.78 25.90
C VAL A 44 1.57 9.27 25.72
N GLY A 45 2.41 8.88 24.77
CA GLY A 45 2.78 7.47 24.56
C GLY A 45 3.56 6.91 25.75
N ARG A 46 4.55 7.65 26.25
CA ARG A 46 5.36 7.24 27.41
C ARG A 46 4.54 7.08 28.70
N TRP A 47 3.54 7.93 28.92
CA TRP A 47 2.68 7.89 30.11
C TRP A 47 1.34 7.18 29.89
N HIS A 48 1.16 6.46 28.78
CA HIS A 48 -0.15 5.93 28.39
C HIS A 48 -0.81 5.08 29.48
N ASP A 49 -0.03 4.28 30.19
CA ASP A 49 -0.43 3.37 31.27
C ASP A 49 -0.97 4.11 32.52
N ARG A 50 -0.57 5.37 32.70
CA ARG A 50 -0.95 6.23 33.83
C ARG A 50 -1.87 7.38 33.43
N LEU A 51 -2.20 7.50 32.15
CA LEU A 51 -3.12 8.51 31.63
C LEU A 51 -4.52 7.91 31.45
N LYS A 52 -5.54 8.67 31.82
CA LYS A 52 -6.92 8.34 31.46
C LYS A 52 -7.18 8.74 30.00
N ASN A 53 -7.58 7.78 29.17
CA ASN A 53 -7.91 7.94 27.74
C ASN A 53 -6.75 8.45 26.86
N PRO A 54 -5.56 7.81 26.88
CA PRO A 54 -4.39 8.26 26.11
C PRO A 54 -4.65 8.24 24.60
N LEU A 55 -5.39 7.23 24.11
CA LEU A 55 -5.77 7.12 22.69
C LEU A 55 -6.58 8.33 22.18
N ALA A 56 -7.39 8.97 23.03
CA ALA A 56 -8.13 10.17 22.63
C ALA A 56 -7.19 11.37 22.39
N LEU A 57 -6.14 11.50 23.20
CA LEU A 57 -5.11 12.54 23.04
C LEU A 57 -4.27 12.28 21.77
N LEU A 58 -3.90 11.02 21.53
CA LEU A 58 -3.17 10.62 20.33
C LEU A 58 -3.99 10.81 19.06
N ARG A 59 -5.29 10.52 19.09
CA ARG A 59 -6.19 10.73 17.94
C ARG A 59 -6.25 12.20 17.51
N ARG A 60 -6.22 13.14 18.46
CA ARG A 60 -6.11 14.57 18.14
C ARG A 60 -4.78 14.91 17.47
N SER A 61 -3.69 14.34 17.96
CA SER A 61 -2.34 14.56 17.42
C SER A 61 -2.15 13.94 16.03
N ALA A 62 -2.86 12.86 15.74
CA ALA A 62 -2.84 12.19 14.44
C ALA A 62 -3.37 13.06 13.28
N THR A 63 -4.23 14.04 13.58
CA THR A 63 -4.77 14.97 12.58
C THR A 63 -4.09 16.34 12.59
N ASP A 64 -2.96 16.48 13.28
CA ASP A 64 -2.25 17.76 13.35
C ASP A 64 -1.78 18.22 11.96
N GLU A 65 -1.80 19.54 11.74
CA GLU A 65 -1.33 20.17 10.50
C GLU A 65 0.15 19.87 10.21
N HIS A 66 0.96 19.69 11.25
CA HIS A 66 2.40 19.56 11.12
C HIS A 66 2.84 18.09 11.13
N SER A 67 3.58 17.67 10.10
CA SER A 67 4.02 16.27 9.92
C SER A 67 4.76 15.69 11.13
N ARG A 68 5.62 16.47 11.78
CA ARG A 68 6.33 16.05 12.99
C ARG A 68 5.39 15.61 14.13
N VAL A 69 4.28 16.31 14.36
CA VAL A 69 3.33 15.93 15.42
C VAL A 69 2.64 14.62 15.07
N ARG A 70 2.26 14.46 13.80
CA ARG A 70 1.68 13.21 13.27
C ARG A 70 2.65 12.04 13.37
N LEU A 71 3.93 12.25 13.07
CA LEU A 71 4.97 11.24 13.24
C LEU A 71 5.06 10.77 14.70
N GLU A 72 5.11 11.70 15.65
CA GLU A 72 5.10 11.35 17.08
C GLU A 72 3.80 10.65 17.49
N ALA A 73 2.66 10.99 16.88
CA ALA A 73 1.41 10.28 17.13
C ALA A 73 1.47 8.81 16.70
N ILE A 74 2.13 8.50 15.58
CA ILE A 74 2.35 7.11 15.13
C ILE A 74 3.25 6.36 16.12
N VAL A 75 4.38 6.97 16.49
CA VAL A 75 5.34 6.37 17.42
C VAL A 75 4.69 6.12 18.78
N ALA A 76 4.05 7.14 19.35
CA ALA A 76 3.37 7.03 20.63
C ALA A 76 2.20 6.03 20.60
N ALA A 77 1.44 5.94 19.49
CA ALA A 77 0.39 4.92 19.36
C ALA A 77 0.97 3.51 19.32
N SER A 78 2.18 3.31 18.78
CA SER A 78 2.83 1.99 18.78
C SER A 78 3.27 1.52 20.16
N ASP A 79 3.39 2.43 21.14
CA ASP A 79 3.68 2.11 22.53
C ASP A 79 2.43 1.65 23.29
N VAL A 80 1.24 2.12 22.89
CA VAL A 80 -0.04 1.73 23.50
C VAL A 80 -0.51 0.41 22.88
N ARG A 81 -0.33 -0.70 23.59
CA ARG A 81 -0.65 -2.08 23.14
C ARG A 81 -2.15 -2.38 23.19
N GLU A 82 -2.92 -1.59 22.47
CA GLU A 82 -4.36 -1.75 22.25
C GLU A 82 -4.62 -1.87 20.73
N ALA A 83 -5.68 -2.59 20.35
CA ALA A 83 -5.98 -2.82 18.94
C ALA A 83 -6.28 -1.50 18.21
N GLU A 84 -6.99 -0.58 18.86
CA GLU A 84 -7.43 0.72 18.34
C GLU A 84 -6.26 1.66 18.01
N SER A 85 -5.07 1.42 18.58
CA SER A 85 -3.85 2.18 18.29
C SER A 85 -3.49 2.16 16.81
N ILE A 86 -3.77 1.05 16.11
CA ILE A 86 -3.44 0.96 14.68
C ILE A 86 -4.29 1.92 13.84
N ALA A 87 -5.53 2.18 14.24
CA ALA A 87 -6.40 3.11 13.53
C ALA A 87 -5.91 4.55 13.66
N ILE A 88 -5.32 4.91 14.82
CA ILE A 88 -4.68 6.20 15.04
C ILE A 88 -3.41 6.33 14.21
N ALA A 89 -2.58 5.29 14.16
CA ALA A 89 -1.37 5.29 13.33
C ALA A 89 -1.72 5.46 11.83
N ALA A 90 -2.76 4.77 11.34
CA ALA A 90 -3.23 4.89 9.97
C ALA A 90 -3.79 6.30 9.67
N GLN A 91 -4.55 6.88 10.60
CA GLN A 91 -5.04 8.26 10.49
C GLN A 91 -3.89 9.26 10.43
N ALA A 92 -2.86 9.07 11.26
CA ALA A 92 -1.67 9.90 11.28
C ALA A 92 -0.80 9.75 10.02
N ALA A 93 -0.87 8.61 9.32
CA ALA A 93 -0.17 8.39 8.06
C ALA A 93 -0.92 8.95 6.83
N ASP A 94 -2.23 9.17 6.95
CA ASP A 94 -3.11 9.53 5.84
C ASP A 94 -2.61 10.76 5.05
N GLY A 95 -2.57 10.62 3.73
CA GLY A 95 -2.16 11.68 2.81
C GLY A 95 -0.72 12.21 2.95
N SER A 96 0.15 11.58 3.75
CA SER A 96 1.54 12.04 3.89
C SER A 96 2.44 11.54 2.75
N ALA A 97 3.26 12.45 2.21
CA ALA A 97 4.41 12.10 1.38
C ALA A 97 5.73 12.00 2.18
N ASP A 98 5.69 12.18 3.50
CA ASP A 98 6.87 12.17 4.38
C ASP A 98 7.38 10.72 4.60
N ARG A 99 8.60 10.45 4.14
CA ARG A 99 9.24 9.12 4.27
C ARG A 99 9.36 8.62 5.72
N PHE A 100 9.49 9.53 6.70
CA PHE A 100 9.60 9.16 8.11
C PHE A 100 8.25 8.71 8.65
N ILE A 101 7.16 9.39 8.26
CA ILE A 101 5.79 8.95 8.56
C ILE A 101 5.53 7.58 7.93
N THR A 102 5.90 7.39 6.65
CA THR A 102 5.76 6.08 5.99
C THR A 102 6.51 5.01 6.78
N PHE A 103 7.78 5.22 7.11
CA PHE A 103 8.58 4.25 7.84
C PHE A 103 8.03 3.95 9.24
N ALA A 104 7.65 4.97 10.01
CA ALA A 104 7.06 4.80 11.34
C ALA A 104 5.73 4.02 11.27
N PHE A 105 4.88 4.32 10.28
CA PHE A 105 3.62 3.62 10.07
C PHE A 105 3.84 2.13 9.80
N LYS A 106 4.81 1.78 8.94
CA LYS A 106 5.17 0.38 8.69
C LYS A 106 5.56 -0.34 9.98
N ASN A 107 6.48 0.24 10.75
CA ASN A 107 6.89 -0.33 12.03
C ASN A 107 5.72 -0.47 13.01
N ALA A 108 4.83 0.51 13.09
CA ALA A 108 3.65 0.45 13.96
C ALA A 108 2.69 -0.69 13.56
N VAL A 109 2.46 -0.91 12.25
CA VAL A 109 1.65 -2.03 11.74
C VAL A 109 2.21 -3.37 12.21
N HIS A 110 3.52 -3.58 12.08
CA HIS A 110 4.15 -4.84 12.51
C HIS A 110 4.21 -4.96 14.03
N ALA A 111 4.53 -3.88 14.75
CA ALA A 111 4.64 -3.87 16.21
C ALA A 111 3.30 -4.13 16.92
N LEU A 112 2.19 -3.68 16.35
CA LEU A 112 0.84 -3.86 16.91
C LEU A 112 0.13 -5.13 16.38
N ALA A 113 0.81 -5.98 15.60
CA ALA A 113 0.17 -7.10 14.90
C ALA A 113 -0.57 -8.07 15.84
N SER A 114 -0.05 -8.32 17.05
CA SER A 114 -0.71 -9.16 18.06
C SER A 114 -2.04 -8.59 18.53
N GLU A 115 -2.20 -7.27 18.51
CA GLU A 115 -3.39 -6.58 19.01
C GLU A 115 -4.42 -6.38 17.91
N TRP A 116 -4.02 -5.81 16.76
CA TRP A 116 -4.99 -5.41 15.75
C TRP A 116 -5.48 -6.56 14.88
N LYS A 117 -4.68 -7.60 14.62
CA LYS A 117 -5.12 -8.70 13.76
C LYS A 117 -6.31 -9.46 14.36
N PRO A 118 -6.28 -9.94 15.62
CA PRO A 118 -7.43 -10.61 16.21
C PRO A 118 -8.67 -9.71 16.26
N ALA A 119 -8.51 -8.43 16.59
CA ALA A 119 -9.60 -7.47 16.63
C ALA A 119 -10.22 -7.24 15.24
N LEU A 120 -9.39 -7.11 14.20
CA LEU A 120 -9.85 -7.00 12.82
C LEU A 120 -10.64 -8.24 12.39
N LEU A 121 -10.13 -9.44 12.68
CA LEU A 121 -10.81 -10.69 12.34
C LEU A 121 -12.14 -10.86 13.09
N ALA A 122 -12.21 -10.37 14.32
CA ALA A 122 -13.43 -10.32 15.13
C ALA A 122 -14.40 -9.20 14.70
N GLY A 123 -14.04 -8.33 13.75
CA GLY A 123 -14.85 -7.20 13.32
C GLY A 123 -15.01 -6.10 14.38
N LYS A 124 -14.05 -5.99 15.30
CA LYS A 124 -14.06 -5.04 16.43
C LYS A 124 -13.18 -3.81 16.20
N LEU A 125 -12.66 -3.62 14.99
CA LEU A 125 -11.72 -2.56 14.69
C LEU A 125 -12.33 -1.54 13.72
N ASP A 126 -12.46 -0.30 14.20
CA ASP A 126 -13.03 0.80 13.44
C ASP A 126 -11.94 1.72 12.90
N PHE A 127 -12.01 2.01 11.60
CA PHE A 127 -11.15 2.96 10.91
C PHE A 127 -11.96 4.16 10.44
N ALA A 128 -11.38 5.35 10.53
CA ALA A 128 -12.05 6.59 10.10
C ALA A 128 -12.34 6.60 8.58
N LYS A 129 -11.51 5.94 7.77
CA LYS A 129 -11.71 5.79 6.32
C LYS A 129 -11.40 4.36 5.86
N PRO A 130 -12.08 3.83 4.83
CA PRO A 130 -11.74 2.53 4.24
C PRO A 130 -10.28 2.42 3.76
N ALA A 131 -9.71 3.53 3.27
CA ALA A 131 -8.32 3.60 2.85
C ALA A 131 -7.32 3.32 3.99
N HIS A 132 -7.66 3.65 5.24
CA HIS A 132 -6.82 3.39 6.41
C HIS A 132 -6.72 1.89 6.71
N LEU A 133 -7.86 1.19 6.67
CA LEU A 133 -7.89 -0.27 6.78
C LEU A 133 -7.04 -0.90 5.68
N LEU A 134 -7.21 -0.43 4.44
CA LEU A 134 -6.47 -0.95 3.30
C LEU A 134 -4.96 -0.76 3.47
N SER A 135 -4.51 0.40 3.96
CA SER A 135 -3.08 0.65 4.21
C SER A 135 -2.49 -0.28 5.29
N VAL A 136 -3.25 -0.56 6.35
CA VAL A 136 -2.82 -1.49 7.42
C VAL A 136 -2.75 -2.91 6.89
N VAL A 137 -3.78 -3.35 6.17
CA VAL A 137 -3.87 -4.71 5.64
C VAL A 137 -2.83 -4.95 4.55
N ARG A 138 -2.55 -3.97 3.68
CA ARG A 138 -1.46 -4.04 2.71
C ARG A 138 -0.10 -4.22 3.39
N GLU A 139 0.12 -3.53 4.49
CA GLU A 139 1.40 -3.56 5.20
C GLU A 139 1.60 -4.81 6.07
N GLY A 140 0.56 -5.29 6.76
CA GLY A 140 0.70 -6.37 7.76
C GLY A 140 -0.36 -7.47 7.71
N GLY A 141 -1.29 -7.46 6.75
CA GLY A 141 -2.39 -8.43 6.68
C GLY A 141 -1.96 -9.87 6.44
N GLY A 142 -1.04 -10.08 5.49
CA GLY A 142 -0.46 -11.39 5.20
C GLY A 142 -1.48 -12.53 4.99
N ASN A 143 -1.05 -13.75 5.27
CA ASN A 143 -1.82 -14.97 5.00
C ASN A 143 -3.07 -15.14 5.89
N GLU A 144 -3.04 -14.62 7.12
CA GLU A 144 -4.13 -14.77 8.09
C GLU A 144 -5.35 -13.95 7.66
N VAL A 145 -5.14 -12.67 7.32
CA VAL A 145 -6.21 -11.82 6.79
C VAL A 145 -6.68 -12.34 5.44
N ALA A 146 -5.78 -12.78 4.57
CA ALA A 146 -6.15 -13.42 3.30
C ALA A 146 -7.08 -14.63 3.50
N SER A 147 -6.82 -15.48 4.51
CA SER A 147 -7.66 -16.63 4.83
C SER A 147 -9.09 -16.25 5.21
N VAL A 148 -9.25 -15.20 6.01
CA VAL A 148 -10.58 -14.71 6.38
C VAL A 148 -11.31 -14.10 5.18
N VAL A 149 -10.59 -13.37 4.32
CA VAL A 149 -11.17 -12.84 3.08
C VAL A 149 -11.64 -13.95 2.15
N ARG A 150 -10.85 -15.02 1.96
CA ARG A 150 -11.26 -16.23 1.22
C ARG A 150 -12.53 -16.84 1.79
N LYS A 151 -12.58 -17.05 3.12
CA LYS A 151 -13.75 -17.62 3.79
C LYS A 151 -14.99 -16.76 3.57
N LYS A 152 -14.87 -15.43 3.63
CA LYS A 152 -15.98 -14.53 3.33
C LYS A 152 -16.39 -14.63 1.87
N LEU A 153 -15.46 -14.62 0.92
CA LEU A 153 -15.76 -14.72 -0.51
C LEU A 153 -16.53 -16.00 -0.89
N ALA A 154 -16.39 -17.08 -0.13
CA ALA A 154 -17.14 -18.31 -0.32
C ALA A 154 -18.64 -18.18 0.05
N ASP A 155 -19.06 -17.11 0.73
CA ASP A 155 -20.45 -16.87 1.08
C ASP A 155 -21.27 -16.52 -0.20
N PRO A 156 -22.25 -17.37 -0.59
CA PRO A 156 -23.05 -17.14 -1.77
C PRO A 156 -23.96 -15.91 -1.64
N ALA A 157 -24.27 -15.44 -0.42
CA ALA A 157 -25.14 -14.29 -0.17
C ALA A 157 -24.45 -12.92 -0.37
N LEU A 158 -23.14 -12.90 -0.65
CA LEU A 158 -22.42 -11.65 -0.89
C LEU A 158 -22.82 -10.99 -2.21
N SER A 159 -23.14 -9.70 -2.15
CA SER A 159 -23.34 -8.87 -3.35
C SER A 159 -22.08 -8.78 -4.20
N THR A 160 -22.27 -8.60 -5.52
CA THR A 160 -21.18 -8.45 -6.49
C THR A 160 -20.21 -7.33 -6.11
N ALA A 161 -20.71 -6.17 -5.68
CA ALA A 161 -19.87 -5.06 -5.23
C ALA A 161 -18.95 -5.42 -4.06
N ARG A 162 -19.46 -6.19 -3.08
CA ARG A 162 -18.63 -6.65 -1.95
C ARG A 162 -17.62 -7.71 -2.38
N LYS A 163 -17.99 -8.61 -3.28
CA LYS A 163 -17.06 -9.61 -3.85
C LYS A 163 -15.89 -8.92 -4.54
N LEU A 164 -16.13 -7.84 -5.30
CA LEU A 164 -15.08 -7.07 -5.96
C LEU A 164 -14.08 -6.47 -4.96
N VAL A 165 -14.58 -5.82 -3.91
CA VAL A 165 -13.71 -5.22 -2.88
C VAL A 165 -12.85 -6.29 -2.19
N LEU A 166 -13.43 -7.45 -1.87
CA LEU A 166 -12.71 -8.54 -1.24
C LEU A 166 -11.71 -9.22 -2.20
N ALA A 167 -12.04 -9.35 -3.48
CA ALA A 167 -11.15 -9.87 -4.50
C ALA A 167 -9.95 -8.95 -4.73
N GLU A 168 -10.17 -7.63 -4.77
CA GLU A 168 -9.09 -6.65 -4.84
C GLU A 168 -8.19 -6.72 -3.59
N LEU A 169 -8.77 -6.89 -2.41
CA LEU A 169 -8.00 -7.08 -1.19
C LEU A 169 -7.13 -8.34 -1.27
N LEU A 170 -7.69 -9.48 -1.72
CA LEU A 170 -6.93 -10.71 -1.95
C LEU A 170 -5.79 -10.51 -2.94
N ALA A 171 -6.02 -9.80 -4.04
CA ALA A 171 -4.98 -9.49 -5.01
C ALA A 171 -3.80 -8.71 -4.39
N GLN A 172 -4.06 -7.87 -3.38
CA GLN A 172 -3.02 -7.10 -2.70
C GLN A 172 -2.28 -7.90 -1.63
N ILE A 173 -2.97 -8.73 -0.85
CA ILE A 173 -2.40 -9.39 0.33
C ILE A 173 -2.10 -10.88 0.16
N GLY A 174 -2.80 -11.55 -0.73
CA GLY A 174 -2.85 -13.00 -0.85
C GLY A 174 -1.62 -13.63 -1.49
N ASN A 175 -1.72 -14.94 -1.69
CA ASN A 175 -0.73 -15.76 -2.38
C ASN A 175 -1.11 -15.99 -3.86
N SER A 176 -0.39 -16.89 -4.54
CA SER A 176 -0.61 -17.17 -5.96
C SER A 176 -2.01 -17.73 -6.26
N ALA A 177 -2.55 -18.58 -5.38
CA ALA A 177 -3.93 -19.09 -5.51
C ALA A 177 -4.96 -17.98 -5.30
N ASP A 178 -4.70 -17.05 -4.38
CA ASP A 178 -5.54 -15.86 -4.17
C ASP A 178 -5.55 -14.94 -5.40
N ALA A 179 -4.42 -14.83 -6.11
CA ALA A 179 -4.36 -14.11 -7.38
C ALA A 179 -5.18 -14.77 -8.49
N ALA A 180 -5.15 -16.10 -8.59
CA ALA A 180 -6.03 -16.84 -9.52
C ALA A 180 -7.50 -16.55 -9.21
N LEU A 181 -7.90 -16.68 -7.94
CA LEU A 181 -9.27 -16.41 -7.50
C LEU A 181 -9.70 -14.97 -7.79
N ALA A 182 -8.83 -13.98 -7.55
CA ALA A 182 -9.14 -12.59 -7.84
C ALA A 182 -9.38 -12.34 -9.35
N LEU A 183 -8.59 -12.98 -10.22
CA LEU A 183 -8.79 -12.94 -11.66
C LEU A 183 -10.07 -13.68 -12.09
N GLU A 184 -10.35 -14.86 -11.55
CA GLU A 184 -11.57 -15.62 -11.85
C GLU A 184 -12.84 -14.83 -11.51
N LEU A 185 -12.83 -14.12 -10.38
CA LEU A 185 -13.98 -13.34 -9.94
C LEU A 185 -14.17 -12.05 -10.75
N ALA A 186 -13.08 -11.41 -11.20
CA ALA A 186 -13.15 -10.02 -11.62
C ALA A 186 -11.98 -9.55 -12.51
N SER A 187 -11.50 -10.42 -13.40
CA SER A 187 -10.42 -10.12 -14.36
C SER A 187 -10.63 -8.88 -15.23
N ILE A 188 -11.88 -8.48 -15.50
CA ILE A 188 -12.22 -7.28 -16.28
C ILE A 188 -12.23 -5.97 -15.47
N HIS A 189 -11.84 -6.01 -14.20
CA HIS A 189 -11.75 -4.83 -13.35
C HIS A 189 -10.31 -4.29 -13.28
N PRO A 190 -10.04 -3.05 -13.75
CA PRO A 190 -8.70 -2.49 -13.79
C PRO A 190 -7.99 -2.44 -12.41
N THR A 191 -8.73 -2.22 -11.32
CA THR A 191 -8.15 -2.12 -9.98
C THR A 191 -7.53 -3.44 -9.50
N ILE A 192 -8.10 -4.58 -9.90
CA ILE A 192 -7.58 -5.91 -9.57
C ILE A 192 -6.27 -6.18 -10.32
N LEU A 193 -6.23 -5.89 -11.62
CA LEU A 193 -5.00 -6.03 -12.40
C LEU A 193 -3.90 -5.13 -11.86
N HIS A 194 -4.23 -3.88 -11.51
CA HIS A 194 -3.29 -2.97 -10.89
C HIS A 194 -2.77 -3.50 -9.53
N ALA A 195 -3.66 -4.03 -8.68
CA ALA A 195 -3.28 -4.67 -7.43
C ALA A 195 -2.32 -5.86 -7.64
N LEU A 196 -2.61 -6.73 -8.61
CA LEU A 196 -1.77 -7.89 -8.95
C LEU A 196 -0.42 -7.49 -9.54
N VAL A 197 -0.37 -6.47 -10.40
CA VAL A 197 0.89 -5.93 -10.94
C VAL A 197 1.78 -5.43 -9.81
N ASN A 198 1.22 -4.69 -8.85
CA ASN A 198 1.95 -4.22 -7.68
C ASN A 198 2.43 -5.40 -6.82
N ALA A 199 1.57 -6.38 -6.56
CA ALA A 199 1.95 -7.57 -5.80
C ALA A 199 3.07 -8.38 -6.49
N ALA A 200 3.01 -8.53 -7.82
CA ALA A 200 4.05 -9.19 -8.60
C ALA A 200 5.40 -8.46 -8.52
N ARG A 201 5.40 -7.12 -8.57
CA ARG A 201 6.63 -6.31 -8.57
C ARG A 201 7.22 -6.07 -7.19
N GLU A 202 6.39 -5.72 -6.21
CA GLU A 202 6.85 -5.31 -4.88
C GLU A 202 7.09 -6.51 -3.96
N ARG A 203 6.30 -7.58 -4.11
CA ARG A 203 6.35 -8.76 -3.25
C ARG A 203 6.87 -10.02 -3.96
N ASN A 204 7.27 -9.91 -5.22
CA ASN A 204 7.65 -11.05 -6.06
C ASN A 204 6.58 -12.16 -6.07
N LEU A 205 5.29 -11.78 -6.10
CA LEU A 205 4.18 -12.73 -6.14
C LEU A 205 4.27 -13.60 -7.39
N GLN A 206 4.37 -14.91 -7.18
CA GLN A 206 4.47 -15.90 -8.26
C GLN A 206 3.17 -16.03 -9.05
N ALA A 207 3.30 -16.22 -10.35
CA ALA A 207 2.17 -16.40 -11.25
C ALA A 207 1.37 -17.67 -10.88
N PRO A 208 0.04 -17.62 -10.87
CA PRO A 208 -0.76 -18.83 -10.76
C PRO A 208 -0.58 -19.72 -12.00
N THR A 209 -0.76 -21.04 -11.84
CA THR A 209 -0.57 -22.02 -12.92
C THR A 209 -1.43 -21.72 -14.16
N ASN A 210 -2.65 -21.24 -13.95
CA ASN A 210 -3.60 -20.87 -15.01
C ASN A 210 -3.55 -19.38 -15.40
N ALA A 211 -2.53 -18.62 -14.97
CA ALA A 211 -2.41 -17.18 -15.23
C ALA A 211 -2.55 -16.82 -16.71
N ALA A 212 -1.94 -17.62 -17.59
CA ALA A 212 -1.99 -17.42 -19.02
C ALA A 212 -3.44 -17.43 -19.54
N GLU A 213 -4.23 -18.42 -19.12
CA GLU A 213 -5.62 -18.55 -19.56
C GLU A 213 -6.50 -17.43 -19.00
N LEU A 214 -6.31 -17.09 -17.72
CA LEU A 214 -7.07 -16.06 -17.02
C LEU A 214 -6.87 -14.65 -17.61
N LEU A 215 -5.74 -14.39 -18.27
CA LEU A 215 -5.43 -13.09 -18.86
C LEU A 215 -5.92 -12.93 -20.32
N ASN A 216 -6.46 -13.98 -20.94
CA ASN A 216 -6.97 -13.92 -22.30
C ASN A 216 -8.12 -12.92 -22.50
N VAL A 217 -9.06 -12.86 -21.53
CA VAL A 217 -10.20 -11.93 -21.59
C VAL A 217 -9.78 -10.48 -21.29
N PRO A 218 -9.00 -10.21 -20.22
CA PRO A 218 -8.45 -8.89 -19.94
C PRO A 218 -7.62 -8.28 -21.07
N LEU A 219 -6.85 -9.08 -21.79
CA LEU A 219 -6.07 -8.64 -22.95
C LEU A 219 -6.94 -8.08 -24.08
N LYS A 220 -8.10 -8.69 -24.32
CA LYS A 220 -9.02 -8.26 -25.39
C LYS A 220 -9.79 -7.01 -24.99
N THR A 221 -9.99 -6.77 -23.70
CA THR A 221 -10.80 -5.68 -23.17
C THR A 221 -10.01 -4.38 -23.04
N THR A 222 -10.44 -3.31 -23.71
CA THR A 222 -9.70 -2.03 -23.78
C THR A 222 -9.35 -1.44 -22.42
N ALA A 223 -10.28 -1.47 -21.46
CA ALA A 223 -10.08 -0.89 -20.13
C ALA A 223 -9.03 -1.63 -19.28
N THR A 224 -8.77 -2.90 -19.56
CA THR A 224 -7.89 -3.78 -18.77
C THR A 224 -6.63 -4.20 -19.50
N ARG A 225 -6.55 -3.96 -20.81
CA ARG A 225 -5.47 -4.42 -21.69
C ARG A 225 -4.10 -4.00 -21.18
N ASP A 226 -3.94 -2.74 -20.77
CA ASP A 226 -2.69 -2.23 -20.20
C ASP A 226 -2.28 -3.02 -18.93
N GLY A 227 -3.17 -3.16 -17.97
CA GLY A 227 -2.92 -3.93 -16.75
C GLY A 227 -2.60 -5.40 -17.02
N ALA A 228 -3.27 -6.02 -17.98
CA ALA A 228 -3.01 -7.40 -18.39
C ALA A 228 -1.62 -7.57 -19.01
N VAL A 229 -1.22 -6.66 -19.92
CA VAL A 229 0.11 -6.65 -20.53
C VAL A 229 1.21 -6.49 -19.47
N GLN A 230 1.03 -5.56 -18.53
CA GLN A 230 1.97 -5.35 -17.44
C GLN A 230 2.11 -6.59 -16.55
N LEU A 231 1.01 -7.29 -16.28
CA LEU A 231 0.99 -8.50 -15.46
C LEU A 231 1.64 -9.69 -16.18
N ILE A 232 1.40 -9.85 -17.49
CA ILE A 232 2.08 -10.84 -18.35
C ILE A 232 3.59 -10.67 -18.31
N GLY A 233 4.06 -9.43 -18.44
CA GLY A 233 5.49 -9.13 -18.34
C GLY A 233 6.05 -9.42 -16.95
N ALA A 234 5.37 -8.98 -15.89
CA ALA A 234 5.80 -9.21 -14.51
C ALA A 234 5.87 -10.70 -14.14
N TRP A 235 4.95 -11.51 -14.65
CA TRP A 235 4.91 -12.96 -14.46
C TRP A 235 5.67 -13.77 -15.52
N LYS A 236 6.31 -13.10 -16.48
CA LYS A 236 7.10 -13.72 -17.55
C LYS A 236 6.33 -14.79 -18.35
N LEU A 237 5.06 -14.50 -18.68
CA LEU A 237 4.19 -15.47 -19.36
C LEU A 237 4.48 -15.54 -20.86
N ASN A 238 5.45 -16.38 -21.25
CA ASN A 238 5.87 -16.57 -22.65
C ASN A 238 4.74 -17.04 -23.59
N ALA A 239 3.67 -17.64 -23.06
CA ALA A 239 2.50 -18.04 -23.85
C ALA A 239 1.84 -16.86 -24.60
N HIS A 240 2.00 -15.62 -24.10
CA HIS A 240 1.43 -14.42 -24.72
C HIS A 240 2.44 -13.61 -25.54
N ALA A 241 3.68 -14.10 -25.70
CA ALA A 241 4.79 -13.42 -26.36
C ALA A 241 4.40 -12.75 -27.69
N GLU A 242 3.76 -13.52 -28.56
CA GLU A 242 3.30 -13.07 -29.88
C GLU A 242 2.24 -11.96 -29.80
N THR A 243 1.32 -12.07 -28.84
CA THR A 243 0.31 -11.04 -28.60
C THR A 243 0.94 -9.75 -28.09
N ILE A 244 1.88 -9.85 -27.15
CA ILE A 244 2.60 -8.68 -26.63
C ILE A 244 3.42 -8.02 -27.75
N ARG A 245 4.06 -8.80 -28.62
CA ARG A 245 4.79 -8.29 -29.78
C ARG A 245 3.89 -7.48 -30.71
N ALA A 246 2.73 -8.05 -31.07
CA ALA A 246 1.74 -7.37 -31.91
C ALA A 246 1.22 -6.07 -31.27
N LEU A 247 0.99 -6.06 -29.96
CA LEU A 247 0.56 -4.87 -29.23
C LEU A 247 1.63 -3.77 -29.19
N ALA A 248 2.91 -4.12 -29.11
CA ALA A 248 4.00 -3.13 -29.09
C ALA A 248 4.14 -2.41 -30.45
N THR A 249 4.00 -3.15 -31.55
CA THR A 249 4.16 -2.64 -32.93
C THR A 249 2.86 -2.08 -33.53
N GLY A 250 1.71 -2.40 -32.96
CA GLY A 250 0.39 -1.94 -33.43
C GLY A 250 0.24 -0.42 -33.40
N GLN A 251 0.26 0.24 -34.55
CA GLN A 251 0.19 1.71 -34.63
C GLN A 251 -1.16 2.29 -34.19
N THR A 252 -2.22 1.48 -34.25
CA THR A 252 -3.58 1.85 -33.83
C THR A 252 -3.83 1.61 -32.33
N GLU A 253 -2.91 0.94 -31.64
CA GLU A 253 -3.06 0.68 -30.21
C GLU A 253 -2.77 1.95 -29.39
N PRO A 254 -3.45 2.12 -28.23
CA PRO A 254 -3.17 3.22 -27.33
C PRO A 254 -1.70 3.24 -26.91
N LEU A 255 -1.09 4.43 -26.85
CA LEU A 255 0.33 4.58 -26.52
C LEU A 255 0.70 3.90 -25.19
N ALA A 256 -0.16 3.98 -24.17
CA ALA A 256 0.05 3.32 -22.88
C ALA A 256 0.24 1.80 -23.03
N VAL A 257 -0.62 1.14 -23.82
CA VAL A 257 -0.55 -0.31 -24.09
C VAL A 257 0.74 -0.65 -24.84
N ARG A 258 1.11 0.15 -25.85
CA ARG A 258 2.35 -0.06 -26.62
C ARG A 258 3.60 0.05 -25.75
N VAL A 259 3.63 1.06 -24.87
CA VAL A 259 4.71 1.28 -23.89
C VAL A 259 4.78 0.10 -22.92
N ALA A 260 3.65 -0.31 -22.34
CA ALA A 260 3.59 -1.46 -21.45
C ALA A 260 4.04 -2.75 -22.15
N ALA A 261 3.68 -2.94 -23.42
CA ALA A 261 4.08 -4.09 -24.21
C ALA A 261 5.59 -4.11 -24.50
N ALA A 262 6.18 -2.95 -24.81
CA ALA A 262 7.64 -2.83 -24.94
C ALA A 262 8.37 -3.16 -23.62
N VAL A 263 7.84 -2.72 -22.47
CA VAL A 263 8.38 -3.09 -21.15
C VAL A 263 8.25 -4.59 -20.91
N ALA A 264 7.09 -5.17 -21.21
CA ALA A 264 6.82 -6.60 -21.03
C ALA A 264 7.73 -7.47 -21.91
N LEU A 265 8.00 -7.10 -23.17
CA LEU A 265 8.97 -7.79 -24.03
C LEU A 265 10.38 -7.82 -23.44
N GLY A 266 10.78 -6.78 -22.71
CA GLY A 266 12.05 -6.78 -21.98
C GLY A 266 12.09 -7.76 -20.79
N GLN A 267 10.93 -8.19 -20.31
CA GLN A 267 10.79 -9.14 -19.20
C GLN A 267 10.58 -10.57 -19.70
N LEU A 268 10.04 -10.73 -20.91
CA LEU A 268 9.87 -12.01 -21.59
C LEU A 268 11.22 -12.44 -22.20
N ASN A 269 11.66 -13.65 -21.85
CA ASN A 269 12.90 -14.21 -22.39
C ASN A 269 12.62 -14.94 -23.72
N ILE A 270 12.34 -14.18 -24.77
CA ILE A 270 12.05 -14.69 -26.11
C ILE A 270 13.06 -14.14 -27.13
N PRO A 271 13.55 -14.95 -28.10
CA PRO A 271 14.56 -14.51 -29.07
C PRO A 271 14.13 -13.29 -29.90
N GLN A 272 12.85 -13.21 -30.26
CA GLN A 272 12.30 -12.17 -31.13
C GLN A 272 12.07 -10.84 -30.39
N ALA A 273 12.24 -10.79 -29.06
CA ALA A 273 12.06 -9.56 -28.29
C ALA A 273 13.08 -8.49 -28.70
N VAL A 274 14.36 -8.87 -28.87
CA VAL A 274 15.44 -7.94 -29.20
C VAL A 274 15.20 -7.25 -30.54
N GLU A 275 14.88 -8.02 -31.58
CA GLU A 275 14.59 -7.49 -32.92
C GLU A 275 13.38 -6.53 -32.88
N THR A 276 12.30 -6.95 -32.19
CA THR A 276 11.10 -6.11 -32.06
C THR A 276 11.42 -4.81 -31.34
N LEU A 277 12.11 -4.88 -30.20
CA LEU A 277 12.44 -3.70 -29.42
C LEU A 277 13.36 -2.75 -30.20
N ALA A 278 14.35 -3.27 -30.93
CA ALA A 278 15.22 -2.46 -31.79
C ALA A 278 14.42 -1.71 -32.86
N SER A 279 13.41 -2.35 -33.47
CA SER A 279 12.51 -1.69 -34.44
C SER A 279 11.68 -0.54 -33.85
N LEU A 280 11.48 -0.52 -32.52
CA LEU A 280 10.73 0.53 -31.83
C LEU A 280 11.61 1.73 -31.44
N VAL A 281 12.94 1.61 -31.50
CA VAL A 281 13.90 2.70 -31.22
C VAL A 281 14.12 3.55 -32.48
N THR A 282 13.05 4.15 -33.01
CA THR A 282 13.13 5.01 -34.20
C THR A 282 13.13 6.49 -33.83
N VAL A 283 13.99 7.29 -34.48
CA VAL A 283 14.16 8.73 -34.22
C VAL A 283 12.84 9.51 -34.33
N ASN A 284 11.94 9.08 -35.22
CA ASN A 284 10.63 9.70 -35.45
C ASN A 284 9.50 9.14 -34.57
N GLY A 285 9.78 8.15 -33.71
CA GLY A 285 8.79 7.57 -32.81
C GLY A 285 8.39 8.48 -31.65
N THR A 286 7.39 8.07 -30.87
CA THR A 286 7.04 8.75 -29.60
C THR A 286 8.14 8.52 -28.56
N ALA A 287 8.55 9.58 -27.85
CA ALA A 287 9.65 9.52 -26.88
C ALA A 287 9.44 8.45 -25.79
N ALA A 288 8.23 8.32 -25.25
CA ALA A 288 7.92 7.34 -24.21
C ALA A 288 8.14 5.88 -24.67
N LEU A 289 7.72 5.56 -25.90
CA LEU A 289 7.91 4.22 -26.48
C LEU A 289 9.38 3.91 -26.74
N ARG A 290 10.15 4.88 -27.22
CA ARG A 290 11.60 4.73 -27.39
C ARG A 290 12.31 4.43 -26.07
N VAL A 291 12.00 5.20 -25.03
CA VAL A 291 12.62 5.04 -23.70
C VAL A 291 12.29 3.66 -23.14
N ALA A 292 11.04 3.22 -23.24
CA ALA A 292 10.63 1.89 -22.82
C ALA A 292 11.37 0.79 -23.61
N ALA A 293 11.46 0.91 -24.94
CA ALA A 293 12.14 -0.06 -25.78
C ALA A 293 13.65 -0.14 -25.48
N LEU A 294 14.32 1.01 -25.34
CA LEU A 294 15.74 1.08 -24.96
C LEU A 294 16.00 0.47 -23.58
N GLY A 295 15.19 0.84 -22.58
CA GLY A 295 15.31 0.30 -21.23
C GLY A 295 15.05 -1.21 -21.16
N SER A 296 14.21 -1.75 -22.05
CA SER A 296 13.98 -3.18 -22.21
C SER A 296 15.15 -3.89 -22.91
N LEU A 297 15.74 -3.29 -23.95
CA LEU A 297 16.93 -3.84 -24.62
C LEU A 297 18.11 -3.99 -23.68
N ALA A 298 18.34 -2.98 -22.82
CA ALA A 298 19.43 -2.99 -21.85
C ALA A 298 19.36 -4.16 -20.85
N LYS A 299 18.18 -4.78 -20.67
CA LYS A 299 18.02 -5.97 -19.81
C LYS A 299 18.40 -7.28 -20.48
N HIS A 300 18.50 -7.30 -21.82
CA HIS A 300 18.88 -8.47 -22.61
C HIS A 300 20.38 -8.49 -22.98
N ASP A 301 21.11 -7.41 -22.70
CA ASP A 301 22.55 -7.24 -23.01
C ASP A 301 23.48 -7.64 -21.83
N VAL A 302 22.90 -8.20 -20.76
CA VAL A 302 23.58 -8.68 -19.54
C VAL A 302 23.36 -10.17 -19.38
#